data_AF-A0A1C8V7J2-F1
#
_entry.id   AF-A0A1C8V7J2-F1
#
_cell.length_a   1.000
_cell.length_b   1.000
_cell.length_c   1.000
_cell.angle_alpha   90.00
_cell.angle_beta   90.00
_cell.angle_gamma   90.00
#
_symmetry.space_group_name_H-M   'P 1'
#
loop_
_entity.id
_entity.type
_entity.pdbx_description
1 polymer ?
#
loop_
_entity_poly.entity_id
_entity_poly.type
_entity_poly.pdbx_seq_one_letter_code
_entity_poly.pdbx_strand_id
1 'polypeptide(L)'
;HEWMLDKQDLVRERQYDLSILTEEEYQKILIFFASIIQTLGEQLKLRQQVIATATVYFKRFYAKNSLKCVDPLLLAPTCIFLASKVEEFGVISNSRLITTCQTV
;
A
#
# COMPACT_ATOMS: atom_id res chain seq x y z
N HIS A 1 5.70 -19.43 2.56
CA HIS A 1 4.42 -19.89 3.13
C HIS A 1 3.70 -18.84 4.00
N GLU A 2 4.39 -17.88 4.64
CA GLU A 2 3.77 -17.00 5.67
C GLU A 2 2.73 -15.96 5.20
N TRP A 3 2.63 -15.67 3.89
CA TRP A 3 1.79 -14.59 3.36
C TRP A 3 0.70 -15.06 2.40
N MET A 4 0.46 -16.37 2.35
CA MET A 4 -0.73 -16.94 1.74
C MET A 4 -1.77 -17.09 2.85
N LEU A 5 -2.70 -16.14 2.93
CA LEU A 5 -3.65 -16.03 4.04
C LEU A 5 -5.00 -16.66 3.67
N ASP A 6 -5.65 -17.30 4.65
CA ASP A 6 -7.01 -17.81 4.48
C ASP A 6 -8.03 -16.65 4.50
N LYS A 7 -9.13 -16.80 3.75
CA LYS A 7 -10.20 -15.80 3.70
C LYS A 7 -10.85 -15.58 5.08
N GLN A 8 -11.00 -16.63 5.88
CA GLN A 8 -11.60 -16.56 7.21
C GLN A 8 -10.74 -15.74 8.18
N ASP A 9 -9.42 -15.96 8.15
CA ASP A 9 -8.48 -15.18 8.95
C ASP A 9 -8.50 -13.70 8.55
N LEU A 10 -8.52 -13.40 7.24
CA LEU A 10 -8.61 -12.02 6.75
C LEU A 10 -9.87 -11.29 7.22
N VAL A 11 -11.02 -11.97 7.22
CA VAL A 11 -12.28 -11.38 7.71
C VAL A 11 -12.20 -11.13 9.21
N ARG A 12 -11.60 -12.05 9.98
CA ARG A 12 -11.40 -11.87 11.42
C ARG A 12 -10.51 -10.67 11.72
N GLU A 13 -9.36 -10.54 11.07
CA GLU A 13 -8.44 -9.41 11.27
C GLU A 13 -9.09 -8.06 10.88
N ARG A 14 -9.98 -8.06 9.88
CA ARG A 14 -10.68 -6.86 9.41
C ARG A 14 -12.00 -6.59 10.14
N GLN A 15 -12.37 -7.37 11.14
CA GLN A 15 -13.70 -7.29 11.79
C GLN A 15 -14.01 -5.88 12.29
N TYR A 16 -13.02 -5.17 12.83
CA TYR A 16 -13.20 -3.78 13.27
C TYR A 16 -13.54 -2.86 12.10
N ASP A 17 -12.78 -2.90 11.00
CA ASP A 17 -13.03 -2.04 9.84
C ASP A 17 -14.37 -2.37 9.18
N LEU A 18 -14.71 -3.67 9.12
CA LEU A 18 -15.98 -4.15 8.55
C LEU A 18 -17.21 -3.87 9.44
N SER A 19 -17.01 -3.43 10.69
CA SER A 19 -18.10 -2.92 11.52
C SER A 19 -18.49 -1.48 11.16
N ILE A 20 -17.63 -0.78 10.41
CA ILE A 20 -17.78 0.62 10.01
C ILE A 20 -18.04 0.73 8.50
N LEU A 21 -17.38 -0.12 7.72
CA LEU A 21 -17.41 -0.15 6.26
C LEU A 21 -18.01 -1.46 5.76
N THR A 22 -18.74 -1.42 4.66
CA THR A 22 -19.11 -2.63 3.91
C THR A 22 -17.87 -3.28 3.29
N GLU A 23 -17.96 -4.58 2.97
CA GLU A 23 -16.88 -5.28 2.25
C GLU A 23 -16.57 -4.60 0.91
N GLU A 24 -17.59 -4.12 0.20
CA GLU A 24 -17.43 -3.40 -1.07
C GLU A 24 -16.67 -2.08 -0.90
N GLU A 25 -17.02 -1.26 0.10
CA GLU A 25 -16.32 -0.01 0.40
C GLU A 25 -14.87 -0.27 0.80
N TYR A 26 -14.63 -1.29 1.62
CA TYR A 26 -13.27 -1.68 2.01
C TYR A 26 -12.44 -2.08 0.78
N GLN A 27 -13.00 -2.85 -0.15
CA GLN A 27 -12.32 -3.20 -1.40
C GLN A 27 -12.06 -1.97 -2.28
N LYS A 28 -13.03 -1.06 -2.41
CA LYS A 28 -12.85 0.21 -3.16
C LYS A 28 -11.71 1.05 -2.59
N ILE A 29 -11.56 1.12 -1.27
CA ILE A 29 -10.43 1.80 -0.61
C ILE A 29 -9.10 1.14 -1.02
N LEU A 30 -9.00 -0.19 -0.95
CA LEU A 30 -7.77 -0.89 -1.35
C LEU A 30 -7.44 -0.71 -2.84
N ILE A 31 -8.44 -0.68 -3.71
CA ILE A 31 -8.27 -0.41 -5.14
C ILE A 31 -7.77 1.02 -5.35
N PHE A 32 -8.41 1.99 -4.69
CA PHE A 32 -8.03 3.40 -4.77
C PHE A 32 -6.58 3.64 -4.37
N PHE A 33 -6.13 3.08 -3.23
CA PHE A 33 -4.74 3.24 -2.81
C PHE A 33 -3.76 2.45 -3.68
N ALA A 34 -4.16 1.32 -4.27
CA ALA A 34 -3.33 0.66 -5.28
C ALA A 34 -3.14 1.55 -6.52
N SER A 35 -4.17 2.27 -6.96
CA SER A 35 -4.06 3.27 -8.03
C SER A 35 -3.16 4.44 -7.63
N ILE A 36 -3.23 4.94 -6.39
CA ILE A 36 -2.30 5.98 -5.91
C ILE A 36 -0.85 5.49 -5.96
N ILE A 37 -0.59 4.27 -5.48
CA ILE A 37 0.76 3.67 -5.51
C ILE A 37 1.26 3.54 -6.96
N GLN A 38 0.38 3.16 -7.89
CA GLN A 38 0.70 3.11 -9.32
C GLN A 38 1.09 4.49 -9.86
N THR A 39 0.25 5.52 -9.64
CA THR A 39 0.52 6.90 -10.09
C THR A 39 1.83 7.45 -9.52
N LEU A 40 2.05 7.28 -8.22
CA LEU A 40 3.29 7.69 -7.56
C LEU A 40 4.51 6.99 -8.17
N GLY A 41 4.41 5.68 -8.40
CA GLY A 41 5.47 4.89 -9.02
C GLY A 41 5.81 5.35 -10.44
N GLU A 42 4.80 5.66 -11.24
CA GLU A 42 4.95 6.19 -12.60
C GLU A 42 5.61 7.57 -12.61
N GLN A 43 5.17 8.49 -11.74
CA GLN A 43 5.78 9.82 -11.57
C GLN A 43 7.25 9.73 -11.13
N LEU A 44 7.57 8.75 -10.27
CA LEU A 44 8.94 8.45 -9.85
C LEU A 44 9.75 7.67 -10.90
N LYS A 45 9.12 7.25 -11.99
CA LYS A 45 9.70 6.43 -13.08
C LYS A 45 10.24 5.08 -12.59
N LEU A 46 9.54 4.45 -11.66
CA LEU A 46 9.89 3.14 -11.13
C LEU A 46 9.47 2.02 -12.09
N ARG A 47 10.18 0.88 -12.05
CA ARG A 47 9.76 -0.34 -12.76
C ARG A 47 8.52 -0.93 -12.12
N GLN A 48 7.68 -1.59 -12.93
CA GLN A 48 6.44 -2.20 -12.44
C GLN A 48 6.65 -3.21 -11.30
N GLN A 49 7.78 -3.92 -11.28
CA GLN A 49 8.14 -4.82 -10.17
C GLN A 49 8.20 -4.09 -8.83
N VAL A 50 8.78 -2.89 -8.78
CA VAL A 50 8.85 -2.05 -7.57
C VAL A 50 7.45 -1.63 -7.12
N ILE A 51 6.61 -1.21 -8.07
CA ILE A 51 5.24 -0.76 -7.81
C ILE A 51 4.37 -1.93 -7.30
N ALA A 52 4.53 -3.11 -7.91
CA ALA A 52 3.87 -4.34 -7.49
C ALA A 52 4.28 -4.74 -6.07
N THR A 53 5.58 -4.72 -5.76
CA THR A 53 6.10 -5.00 -4.41
C THR A 53 5.56 -4.01 -3.38
N ALA A 54 5.54 -2.71 -3.69
CA ALA A 54 4.93 -1.68 -2.83
C ALA A 54 3.44 -1.93 -2.56
N THR A 55 2.69 -2.28 -3.61
CA THR A 55 1.25 -2.59 -3.52
C THR A 55 1.01 -3.83 -2.64
N VAL A 56 1.86 -4.85 -2.74
CA VAL A 56 1.79 -6.04 -1.89
C VAL A 56 2.11 -5.70 -0.44
N TYR A 57 3.10 -4.85 -0.15
CA TYR A 57 3.37 -4.38 1.21
C TYR A 57 2.17 -3.64 1.81
N PHE A 58 1.56 -2.74 1.05
CA PHE A 58 0.36 -2.01 1.47
C PHE A 58 -0.78 -2.97 1.82
N LYS A 59 -1.10 -3.92 0.91
CA LYS A 59 -2.16 -4.92 1.13
C LYS A 59 -1.86 -5.84 2.32
N ARG A 60 -0.59 -6.24 2.50
CA ARG A 60 -0.16 -7.09 3.62
C ARG A 60 -0.25 -6.37 4.96
N PHE A 61 0.05 -5.08 5.00
CA PHE A 61 -0.10 -4.28 6.20
C PHE A 61 -1.56 -4.25 6.65
N TYR A 62 -2.49 -3.86 5.77
CA TYR A 62 -3.93 -3.83 6.10
C TYR A 62 -4.63 -5.21 6.09
N ALA A 63 -3.92 -6.28 5.73
CA ALA A 63 -4.40 -7.64 5.96
C ALA A 63 -4.28 -8.07 7.43
N LYS A 64 -3.38 -7.44 8.20
CA LYS A 64 -3.13 -7.75 9.63
C LYS A 64 -3.33 -6.56 10.56
N ASN A 65 -3.68 -5.39 10.03
CA ASN A 65 -3.86 -4.16 10.79
C ASN A 65 -5.09 -3.42 10.28
N SER A 66 -5.77 -2.70 11.16
CA SER A 66 -6.92 -1.88 10.79
C SER A 66 -6.49 -0.64 10.01
N LEU A 67 -7.38 -0.12 9.16
CA LEU A 67 -7.21 1.17 8.46
C LEU A 67 -6.97 2.35 9.42
N LYS A 68 -7.36 2.24 10.69
CA LYS A 68 -7.10 3.29 11.71
C LYS A 68 -5.66 3.31 12.23
N CYS A 69 -4.89 2.23 12.04
CA CYS A 69 -3.58 2.08 12.67
C CYS A 69 -2.55 3.06 12.10
N VAL A 70 -2.53 3.21 10.78
CA VAL A 70 -1.66 4.13 10.05
C VAL A 70 -2.47 4.72 8.90
N ASP A 71 -2.36 6.02 8.68
CA ASP A 71 -2.98 6.70 7.55
C ASP A 71 -2.51 6.08 6.21
N PRO A 72 -3.44 5.56 5.38
CA PRO A 72 -3.11 5.05 4.05
C PRO A 72 -2.31 6.01 3.16
N LEU A 73 -2.53 7.33 3.26
CA LEU A 73 -1.79 8.35 2.50
C LEU A 73 -0.32 8.43 2.94
N LEU A 74 -0.01 8.10 4.19
CA LEU A 74 1.36 7.99 4.68
C LEU A 74 1.97 6.62 4.34
N LEU A 75 1.18 5.55 4.43
CA LEU A 75 1.68 4.20 4.21
C LEU A 75 2.04 3.94 2.75
N ALA A 76 1.23 4.42 1.79
CA ALA A 76 1.46 4.25 0.36
C ALA A 76 2.88 4.69 -0.11
N PRO A 77 3.34 5.93 0.15
CA PRO A 77 4.70 6.34 -0.20
C PRO A 77 5.78 5.64 0.62
N THR A 78 5.48 5.25 1.87
CA THR A 78 6.38 4.44 2.70
C THR A 78 6.64 3.07 2.05
N CYS A 79 5.60 2.42 1.53
CA CYS A 79 5.73 1.16 0.80
C CYS A 79 6.55 1.31 -0.47
N ILE A 80 6.39 2.41 -1.23
CA ILE A 80 7.20 2.71 -2.41
C ILE A 80 8.68 2.87 -2.04
N PHE A 81 8.96 3.66 -1.01
CA PHE A 81 10.32 3.91 -0.54
C PHE A 81 11.02 2.63 -0.09
N LEU A 82 10.30 1.76 0.64
CA LEU A 82 10.82 0.46 1.05
C LEU A 82 11.05 -0.45 -0.17
N ALA A 83 10.06 -0.56 -1.05
CA ALA A 83 10.14 -1.42 -2.23
C ALA A 83 11.28 -1.02 -3.17
N SER A 84 11.53 0.28 -3.36
CA SER A 84 12.62 0.74 -4.24
C SER A 84 14.01 0.34 -3.73
N LYS A 85 14.17 0.25 -2.40
CA LYS A 85 15.40 -0.24 -1.76
C LYS A 85 15.53 -1.76 -1.88
N VAL A 86 14.44 -2.50 -1.68
CA VAL A 86 14.43 -3.97 -1.73
C VAL A 86 14.69 -4.50 -3.14
N GLU A 87 14.12 -3.85 -4.15
CA GLU A 87 14.27 -4.25 -5.56
C GLU A 87 15.55 -3.70 -6.22
N GLU A 88 16.47 -3.14 -5.43
CA GLU A 88 17.76 -2.58 -5.89
C GLU A 88 17.66 -1.58 -7.06
N PHE A 89 16.51 -0.91 -7.22
CA PHE A 89 16.29 0.07 -8.29
C PHE A 89 17.06 1.38 -8.06
N GLY A 90 17.37 1.68 -6.79
CA GLY A 90 18.13 2.87 -6.37
C GLY A 90 17.46 3.62 -5.22
N VAL A 91 18.21 4.54 -4.61
CA VAL A 91 17.71 5.35 -3.49
C VAL A 91 16.89 6.52 -4.03
N ILE A 92 15.58 6.52 -3.77
CA ILE A 92 14.74 7.71 -3.96
C ILE A 92 15.14 8.73 -2.90
N SER A 93 15.51 9.95 -3.29
CA SER A 93 15.80 11.01 -2.31
C SER A 93 14.53 11.42 -1.57
N ASN A 94 14.66 11.74 -0.28
CA ASN A 94 13.52 12.16 0.54
C ASN A 94 12.79 13.37 -0.06
N SER A 95 13.53 14.34 -0.60
CA SER A 95 12.95 15.51 -1.26
C SER A 95 12.10 15.11 -2.47
N ARG A 96 12.62 14.23 -3.34
CA ARG A 96 11.90 13.78 -4.53
C ARG A 96 10.64 13.01 -4.17
N LEU A 97 10.71 12.12 -3.17
CA LEU A 97 9.54 11.37 -2.70
C LEU A 97 8.45 12.32 -2.17
N ILE A 98 8.81 13.25 -1.29
CA ILE A 98 7.87 14.19 -0.68
C ILE A 98 7.23 15.08 -1.75
N THR A 99 8.03 15.63 -2.68
CA THR A 99 7.50 16.45 -3.77
C THR A 99 6.51 15.67 -4.63
N THR A 100 6.78 14.40 -4.96
CA THR A 100 5.85 13.59 -5.75
C THR A 100 4.54 13.32 -5.00
N CYS A 101 4.58 13.10 -3.69
CA CYS A 101 3.38 12.91 -2.87
C CYS A 101 2.45 14.14 -2.85
N GLN A 102 2.99 15.34 -3.06
CA GLN A 102 2.19 16.58 -3.10
C GLN A 102 1.46 16.78 -4.44
N THR A 103 1.75 15.96 -5.45
CA THR A 103 1.18 16.09 -6.81
C THR A 103 0.02 15.15 -7.10
N VAL A 104 -0.39 14.36 -6.12
CA VAL A 104 -1.45 13.35 -6.22
C VAL A 104 -2.64 13.73 -5.36
#